data_AF-A0A368TIS0-F1
#
_entry.id   AF-A0A368TIS0-F1
#
_cell.length_a   1.000
_cell.length_b   1.000
_cell.length_c   1.000
_cell.angle_alpha   90.00
_cell.angle_beta   90.00
_cell.angle_gamma   90.00
#
_symmetry.space_group_name_H-M   'P 1'
#
loop_
_entity.id
_entity.type
_entity.pdbx_description
1 polymer ?
#
loop_
_entity_poly.entity_id
_entity_poly.type
_entity_poly.pdbx_seq_one_letter_code
_entity_poly.pdbx_strand_id
1 'polypeptide(L)'
;MDDIEKHKNWLKVLALADESLKRELAAAKALDLGWGGISTVARISGMSITTIRKGIQELENLENLGQTKRIRKTGAGRKKIEIKNPKIVEDIEVIMDENTAGDPMSFLKWTNKSTYTIAEELNLSLVGTKSVRKPLGCF
;
A
#
# COMPACT_ATOMS: atom_id res chain seq x y z
N MET A 1 16.02 15.04 -37.93
CA MET A 1 15.08 16.18 -37.88
C MET A 1 13.70 15.73 -38.33
N ASP A 2 13.61 15.00 -39.45
CA ASP A 2 12.37 14.47 -40.04
C ASP A 2 11.47 13.67 -39.09
N ASP A 3 12.03 12.86 -38.19
CA ASP A 3 11.23 12.03 -37.29
C ASP A 3 10.38 12.86 -36.31
N ILE A 4 10.88 14.02 -35.87
CA ILE A 4 10.14 14.91 -34.95
C ILE A 4 8.98 15.58 -35.68
N GLU A 5 9.23 16.10 -36.89
CA GLU A 5 8.21 16.73 -37.72
C GLU A 5 7.09 15.74 -38.04
N LYS A 6 7.45 14.50 -38.40
CA LYS A 6 6.52 13.41 -38.71
C LYS A 6 5.62 13.01 -37.52
N HIS A 7 6.11 13.17 -36.28
CA HIS A 7 5.41 12.77 -35.07
C HIS A 7 4.91 13.95 -34.22
N LYS A 8 4.88 15.17 -34.78
CA LYS A 8 4.54 16.41 -34.08
C LYS A 8 3.18 16.37 -33.37
N ASN A 9 2.15 15.85 -34.03
CA ASN A 9 0.81 15.77 -33.41
C ASN A 9 0.78 14.79 -32.24
N TRP A 10 1.47 13.67 -32.36
CA TRP A 10 1.59 12.70 -31.27
C TRP A 10 2.38 13.26 -30.08
N LEU A 11 3.46 14.01 -30.33
CA LEU A 11 4.20 14.72 -29.28
C LEU A 11 3.35 15.76 -28.55
N LYS A 12 2.45 16.47 -29.25
CA LYS A 12 1.49 17.40 -28.62
C LYS A 12 0.52 16.67 -27.68
N VAL A 13 -0.01 15.52 -28.11
CA VAL A 13 -0.88 14.69 -27.25
C VAL A 13 -0.11 14.18 -26.04
N LEU A 14 1.12 13.70 -26.25
CA LEU A 14 2.00 13.31 -25.16
C LEU A 14 2.21 14.46 -24.17
N ALA A 15 2.45 15.68 -24.61
CA ALA A 15 2.69 16.81 -23.72
C ALA A 15 1.50 17.08 -22.76
N LEU A 16 0.28 16.88 -23.24
CA LEU A 16 -0.97 17.08 -22.49
C LEU A 16 -1.31 15.93 -21.53
N ALA A 17 -0.71 14.75 -21.72
CA ALA A 17 -1.02 13.55 -20.94
C ALA A 17 -0.37 13.57 -19.54
N ASP A 18 -0.98 12.85 -18.61
CA ASP A 18 -0.40 12.54 -17.30
C ASP A 18 0.77 11.55 -17.42
N GLU A 19 1.54 11.37 -16.34
CA GLU A 19 2.76 10.56 -16.38
C GLU A 19 2.50 9.06 -16.64
N SER A 20 1.34 8.53 -16.23
CA SER A 20 0.95 7.15 -16.54
C SER A 20 0.62 7.01 -18.02
N LEU A 21 -0.28 7.86 -18.52
CA LEU A 21 -0.71 7.83 -19.91
C LEU A 21 0.44 8.13 -20.88
N LYS A 22 1.37 9.02 -20.51
CA LYS A 22 2.61 9.25 -21.29
C LYS A 22 3.40 7.96 -21.50
N ARG A 23 3.52 7.15 -20.46
CA ARG A 23 4.24 5.87 -20.50
C ARG A 23 3.54 4.87 -21.40
N GLU A 24 2.22 4.76 -21.28
CA GLU A 24 1.39 3.86 -22.09
C GLU A 24 1.40 4.24 -23.57
N LEU A 25 1.20 5.53 -23.88
CA LEU A 25 1.25 6.05 -25.25
C LEU A 25 2.64 5.87 -25.89
N ALA A 26 3.71 6.10 -25.12
CA ALA A 26 5.07 5.86 -25.59
C ALA A 26 5.34 4.38 -25.87
N ALA A 27 4.84 3.49 -25.02
CA ALA A 27 4.97 2.05 -25.20
C ALA A 27 4.19 1.56 -26.43
N ALA A 28 2.92 1.96 -26.56
CA ALA A 28 2.11 1.62 -27.73
C ALA A 28 2.77 2.08 -29.02
N LYS A 29 3.29 3.32 -29.05
CA LYS A 29 3.97 3.86 -30.23
C LYS A 29 5.27 3.12 -30.55
N ALA A 30 6.00 2.69 -29.54
CA ALA A 30 7.23 1.92 -29.72
C ALA A 30 6.93 0.54 -30.33
N LEU A 31 5.83 -0.10 -29.94
CA LEU A 31 5.37 -1.37 -30.51
C LEU A 31 4.93 -1.20 -31.97
N ASP A 32 4.16 -0.15 -32.28
CA ASP A 32 3.72 0.16 -33.65
C ASP A 32 4.88 0.35 -34.63
N LEU A 33 5.99 0.94 -34.17
CA LEU A 33 7.19 1.17 -34.98
C LEU A 33 8.05 -0.09 -35.16
N GLY A 34 7.83 -1.14 -34.36
CA GLY A 34 8.56 -2.39 -34.45
C GLY A 34 10.05 -2.27 -34.09
N TRP A 35 10.92 -2.79 -34.96
CA TRP A 35 12.36 -2.84 -34.68
C TRP A 35 12.98 -1.44 -34.55
N GLY A 36 13.67 -1.20 -33.44
CA GLY A 36 14.23 0.12 -33.11
C GLY A 36 13.20 1.15 -32.63
N GLY A 37 11.92 0.80 -32.54
CA GLY A 37 10.83 1.70 -32.12
C GLY A 37 11.07 2.33 -30.76
N ILE A 38 11.56 1.55 -29.78
CA ILE A 38 11.90 2.06 -28.43
C ILE A 38 12.96 3.17 -28.51
N SER A 39 14.03 2.96 -29.28
CA SER A 39 15.12 3.93 -29.41
C SER A 39 14.68 5.18 -30.15
N THR A 40 13.84 5.03 -31.17
CA THR A 40 13.26 6.15 -31.91
C THR A 40 12.33 6.96 -31.02
N VAL A 41 11.41 6.30 -30.30
CA VAL A 41 10.48 6.96 -29.36
C VAL A 41 11.23 7.70 -28.27
N ALA A 42 12.23 7.07 -27.64
CA ALA A 42 13.05 7.72 -26.62
C ALA A 42 13.73 8.99 -27.15
N ARG A 43 14.25 8.94 -28.39
CA ARG A 43 14.92 10.08 -29.02
C ARG A 43 13.97 11.24 -29.32
N ILE A 44 12.76 10.96 -29.81
CA ILE A 44 11.79 12.00 -30.17
C ILE A 44 11.04 12.56 -28.96
N SER A 45 10.72 11.73 -27.95
CA SER A 45 9.95 12.16 -26.77
C SER A 45 10.83 12.62 -25.61
N GLY A 46 12.13 12.29 -25.63
CA GLY A 46 13.06 12.54 -24.52
C GLY A 46 12.82 11.64 -23.30
N MET A 47 11.92 10.66 -23.40
CA MET A 47 11.65 9.72 -22.30
C MET A 47 12.76 8.70 -22.15
N SER A 48 13.00 8.26 -20.91
CA SER A 48 13.92 7.15 -20.66
C SER A 48 13.44 5.86 -21.32
N ILE A 49 14.37 5.13 -21.92
CA ILE A 49 14.16 3.79 -22.47
C ILE A 49 13.57 2.85 -21.41
N THR A 50 14.00 2.97 -20.14
CA THR A 50 13.47 2.16 -19.03
C THR A 50 11.98 2.42 -18.80
N THR A 51 11.54 3.66 -18.92
CA THR A 51 10.14 4.06 -18.79
C THR A 51 9.30 3.47 -19.92
N ILE A 52 9.80 3.51 -21.16
CA ILE A 52 9.10 2.94 -22.33
C ILE A 52 8.99 1.41 -22.19
N ARG A 53 10.07 0.73 -21.81
CA ARG A 53 10.05 -0.73 -21.56
C ARG A 53 9.07 -1.11 -20.46
N LYS A 54 9.03 -0.33 -19.38
CA LYS A 54 8.06 -0.54 -18.30
C LYS A 54 6.63 -0.40 -18.81
N GLY A 55 6.36 0.61 -19.65
CA GLY A 55 5.05 0.76 -20.30
C GLY A 55 4.67 -0.41 -21.20
N ILE A 56 5.63 -0.98 -21.94
CA ILE A 56 5.39 -2.18 -22.76
C ILE A 56 5.00 -3.36 -21.87
N GLN A 57 5.74 -3.58 -20.78
CA GLN A 57 5.44 -4.62 -19.81
C GLN A 57 4.06 -4.39 -19.14
N GLU A 58 3.70 -3.14 -18.85
CA GLU A 58 2.39 -2.78 -18.30
C GLU A 58 1.25 -3.06 -19.32
N LEU A 59 1.47 -2.82 -20.62
CA LEU A 59 0.51 -3.12 -21.69
C LEU A 59 0.31 -4.63 -21.92
N GLU A 60 1.39 -5.41 -21.86
CA GLU A 60 1.32 -6.88 -22.01
C GLU A 60 0.56 -7.53 -20.84
N ASN A 61 0.64 -6.94 -19.64
CA ASN A 61 -0.06 -7.42 -18.47
C ASN A 61 -1.42 -6.71 -18.31
N LEU A 62 -2.41 -7.19 -19.07
CA LEU A 62 -3.80 -6.69 -19.07
C LEU A 62 -4.42 -6.54 -17.67
N GLU A 63 -3.98 -7.32 -16.67
CA GLU A 63 -4.45 -7.22 -15.27
C GLU A 63 -4.10 -5.87 -14.59
N ASN A 64 -3.11 -5.13 -15.11
CA ASN A 64 -2.73 -3.81 -14.59
C ASN A 64 -3.45 -2.65 -15.31
N LEU A 65 -4.11 -2.92 -16.45
CA LEU A 65 -4.86 -1.93 -17.23
C LEU A 65 -6.20 -1.63 -16.56
N GLY A 66 -6.14 -0.83 -15.50
CA GLY A 66 -7.31 -0.50 -14.67
C GLY A 66 -6.98 -0.07 -13.26
N GLN A 67 -5.71 -0.20 -12.83
CA GLN A 67 -5.26 0.34 -11.54
C GLN A 67 -4.95 1.85 -11.62
N THR A 68 -5.80 2.60 -12.30
CA THR A 68 -5.78 4.07 -12.32
C THR A 68 -6.26 4.60 -10.97
N LYS A 69 -5.34 4.62 -9.99
CA LYS A 69 -5.28 5.69 -8.96
C LYS A 69 -4.13 5.58 -7.96
N ARG A 70 -3.38 4.46 -7.89
CA ARG A 70 -2.37 4.28 -6.85
C ARG A 70 -0.96 4.03 -7.41
N ILE A 71 -0.12 5.06 -7.32
CA ILE A 71 1.32 5.03 -7.64
C ILE A 71 2.08 4.02 -6.75
N ARG A 72 1.56 3.71 -5.56
CA ARG A 72 2.17 2.77 -4.60
C ARG A 72 1.34 1.50 -4.48
N LYS A 73 2.01 0.34 -4.57
CA LYS A 73 1.43 -0.97 -4.21
C LYS A 73 0.87 -0.90 -2.78
N THR A 74 -0.31 -1.47 -2.58
CA THR A 74 -0.85 -1.71 -1.23
C THR A 74 0.08 -2.67 -0.48
N GLY A 75 0.27 -2.44 0.83
CA GLY A 75 1.02 -3.38 1.68
C GLY A 75 2.41 -2.95 2.15
N ALA A 76 2.86 -1.73 1.86
CA ALA A 76 4.13 -1.20 2.39
C ALA A 76 4.05 -0.64 3.83
N GLY A 77 2.95 -0.88 4.55
CA GLY A 77 2.76 -0.44 5.94
C GLY A 77 2.90 -1.59 6.94
N ARG A 78 3.05 -1.27 8.23
CA ARG A 78 2.98 -2.28 9.31
C ARG A 78 1.63 -2.99 9.20
N LYS A 79 1.64 -4.31 8.96
CA LYS A 79 0.42 -5.12 8.94
C LYS A 79 -0.39 -4.86 10.23
N LYS A 80 -1.72 -4.80 10.10
CA LYS A 80 -2.63 -4.66 11.26
C LYS A 80 -2.29 -5.70 12.32
N ILE A 81 -2.44 -5.33 13.60
CA ILE A 81 -2.13 -6.23 14.70
C ILE A 81 -3.04 -7.47 14.69
N GLU A 82 -4.29 -7.32 14.25
CA GLU A 82 -5.25 -8.41 13.98
C GLU A 82 -4.69 -9.49 13.04
N ILE A 83 -3.85 -9.11 12.06
CA ILE A 83 -3.23 -10.05 11.12
C ILE A 83 -2.05 -10.78 11.79
N LYS A 84 -1.37 -10.14 12.74
CA LYS A 84 -0.21 -10.71 13.44
C LYS A 84 -0.62 -11.57 14.64
N ASN A 85 -1.65 -11.15 15.36
CA ASN A 85 -2.23 -11.86 16.49
C ASN A 85 -3.77 -11.85 16.32
N PRO A 86 -4.37 -12.92 15.80
CA PRO A 86 -5.81 -12.96 15.56
C PRO A 86 -6.63 -12.95 16.86
N LYS A 87 -6.04 -13.37 17.99
CA LYS A 87 -6.70 -13.42 19.30
C LYS A 87 -6.70 -12.10 20.06
N ILE A 88 -6.03 -11.08 19.53
CA ILE A 88 -5.87 -9.79 20.22
C ILE A 88 -7.20 -9.12 20.57
N VAL A 89 -8.22 -9.32 19.75
CA VAL A 89 -9.56 -8.74 19.98
C VAL A 89 -10.24 -9.46 21.15
N GLU A 90 -10.19 -10.80 21.16
CA GLU A 90 -10.73 -11.63 22.26
C GLU A 90 -10.02 -11.30 23.59
N ASP A 91 -8.69 -11.18 23.58
CA ASP A 91 -7.91 -10.87 24.77
C ASP A 91 -8.26 -9.48 25.34
N ILE A 92 -8.50 -8.49 24.46
CA ILE A 92 -8.95 -7.15 24.87
C ILE A 92 -10.37 -7.22 25.43
N GLU A 93 -11.27 -7.98 24.81
CA GLU A 93 -12.65 -8.13 25.27
C GLU A 93 -12.71 -8.75 26.68
N VAL A 94 -11.89 -9.77 26.97
CA VAL A 94 -11.79 -10.36 28.32
C VAL A 94 -11.33 -9.32 29.35
N ILE A 95 -10.27 -8.57 29.05
CA ILE A 95 -9.77 -7.51 29.95
C ILE A 95 -10.84 -6.42 30.16
N MET A 96 -11.58 -6.08 29.11
CA MET A 96 -12.65 -5.09 29.17
C MET A 96 -13.82 -5.62 30.01
N ASP A 97 -14.27 -6.85 29.83
CA ASP A 97 -15.41 -7.43 30.55
C ASP A 97 -15.14 -7.53 32.06
N GLU A 98 -13.91 -7.85 32.46
CA GLU A 98 -13.50 -7.86 33.88
C GLU A 98 -13.49 -6.46 34.53
N ASN A 99 -13.36 -5.40 33.72
CA ASN A 99 -13.13 -4.03 34.18
C ASN A 99 -14.17 -3.03 33.64
N THR A 100 -15.28 -3.53 33.11
CA THR A 100 -16.34 -2.70 32.54
C THR A 100 -17.08 -2.00 33.68
N ALA A 101 -17.04 -0.67 33.66
CA ALA A 101 -17.85 0.15 34.55
C ALA A 101 -19.16 0.52 33.83
N GLY A 102 -20.31 0.09 34.37
CA GLY A 102 -21.63 0.36 33.80
C GLY A 102 -22.38 -0.91 33.41
N ASP A 103 -23.28 -0.80 32.42
CA ASP A 103 -24.09 -1.93 31.95
C ASP A 103 -23.31 -2.81 30.96
N PRO A 104 -23.01 -4.08 31.29
CA PRO A 104 -22.27 -5.00 30.42
C PRO A 104 -22.98 -5.32 29.10
N MET A 105 -24.29 -5.04 28.98
CA MET A 105 -25.05 -5.26 27.74
C MET A 105 -25.02 -4.06 26.77
N SER A 106 -24.36 -2.96 27.12
CA SER A 106 -24.24 -1.78 26.26
C SER A 106 -23.25 -2.02 25.08
N PHE A 107 -23.58 -1.49 23.90
CA PHE A 107 -22.68 -1.49 22.73
C PHE A 107 -21.40 -0.67 22.96
N LEU A 108 -21.42 0.27 23.90
CA LEU A 108 -20.25 1.08 24.26
C LEU A 108 -19.78 0.69 25.66
N LYS A 109 -18.62 0.03 25.73
CA LYS A 109 -17.98 -0.40 26.97
C LYS A 109 -16.95 0.63 27.43
N TRP A 110 -17.05 1.08 28.68
CA TRP A 110 -16.09 2.01 29.29
C TRP A 110 -15.22 1.27 30.31
N THR A 111 -13.92 1.54 30.28
CA THR A 111 -12.96 1.00 31.24
C THR A 111 -12.28 2.14 31.99
N ASN A 112 -11.94 1.91 33.25
CA ASN A 112 -11.14 2.84 34.05
C ASN A 112 -9.62 2.60 33.87
N LYS A 113 -9.23 1.68 32.98
CA LYS A 113 -7.83 1.34 32.74
C LYS A 113 -7.23 2.24 31.65
N SER A 114 -5.97 2.62 31.83
CA SER A 114 -5.22 3.31 30.79
C SER A 114 -4.85 2.35 29.66
N THR A 115 -4.58 2.88 28.47
CA THR A 115 -4.11 2.08 27.32
C THR A 115 -2.78 1.35 27.61
N TYR A 116 -1.92 1.93 28.45
CA TYR A 116 -0.66 1.31 28.88
C TYR A 116 -0.90 0.11 29.80
N THR A 117 -1.84 0.24 30.74
CA THR A 117 -2.22 -0.84 31.66
C THR A 117 -2.82 -2.03 30.90
N ILE A 118 -3.69 -1.76 29.92
CA ILE A 118 -4.25 -2.79 29.04
C ILE A 118 -3.13 -3.47 28.22
N ALA A 119 -2.17 -2.70 27.70
CA ALA A 119 -1.04 -3.26 26.96
C ALA A 119 -0.13 -4.15 27.82
N GLU A 120 0.07 -3.80 29.08
CA GLU A 120 0.85 -4.62 30.03
C GLU A 120 0.11 -5.92 30.35
N GLU A 121 -1.19 -5.87 30.61
CA GLU A 121 -2.02 -7.06 30.86
C GLU A 121 -2.10 -7.98 29.64
N LEU A 122 -2.21 -7.42 28.44
CA LEU A 122 -2.11 -8.20 27.19
C LEU A 122 -0.74 -8.86 27.04
N ASN A 123 0.34 -8.19 27.42
CA ASN A 123 1.67 -8.78 27.36
C ASN A 123 1.85 -9.90 28.42
N LEU A 124 1.20 -9.76 29.58
CA LEU A 124 1.18 -10.75 30.65
C LEU A 124 0.33 -11.98 30.29
N SER A 125 -0.82 -11.81 29.62
CA SER A 125 -1.68 -12.92 29.20
C SER A 125 -1.09 -13.73 28.03
N LEU A 126 -0.30 -13.08 27.16
CA LEU A 126 0.43 -13.74 26.07
C LEU A 126 1.63 -14.57 26.56
N VAL A 127 2.15 -14.30 27.75
CA VAL A 127 3.22 -15.08 28.39
C VAL A 127 2.57 -16.08 29.34
N GLY A 128 2.04 -17.16 28.78
CA GLY A 128 1.35 -18.22 29.53
C GLY A 128 2.11 -18.61 30.80
N THR A 129 1.47 -18.40 31.96
CA THR A 129 1.61 -19.16 33.21
C THR A 129 2.96 -19.86 33.46
N LYS A 130 4.08 -19.14 33.34
CA LYS A 130 5.37 -19.54 33.92
C LYS A 130 6.10 -18.30 34.40
N SER A 131 6.20 -18.20 35.73
CA SER A 131 6.93 -17.17 36.50
C SER A 131 6.12 -15.91 36.82
N VAL A 132 5.24 -16.03 37.83
CA VAL A 132 4.82 -14.89 38.65
C VAL A 132 6.06 -14.37 39.38
N ARG A 133 6.71 -13.33 38.86
CA ARG A 133 7.47 -12.42 39.70
C ARG A 133 6.56 -11.27 40.06
N LYS A 134 5.91 -11.41 41.22
CA LYS A 134 5.22 -10.34 41.93
C LYS A 134 6.24 -9.25 42.29
N PRO A 135 6.16 -8.01 41.77
CA PRO A 135 6.79 -6.90 42.45
C PRO A 135 5.87 -6.49 43.60
N LEU A 136 6.42 -6.57 44.81
CA LEU A 136 5.88 -5.96 46.02
C LEU A 136 5.57 -4.48 45.74
N GLY A 137 4.49 -4.00 46.33
CA GLY A 137 4.04 -2.63 46.13
C GLY A 137 5.09 -1.57 46.49
N CYS A 138 4.90 -0.39 45.92
CA CYS A 138 5.40 0.87 46.43
C CYS A 138 4.36 1.95 46.10
N PHE A 139 3.68 2.41 47.16
CA PHE A 139 2.86 3.62 47.33
C PHE A 139 1.74 3.94 46.34
#